data_AF-A0A8C4Q691-F1
#
_entry.id   AF-A0A8C4Q691-F1
#
_cell.length_a   1.000
_cell.length_b   1.000
_cell.length_c   1.000
_cell.angle_alpha   90.00
_cell.angle_beta   90.00
_cell.angle_gamma   90.00
#
_symmetry.space_group_name_H-M   'P 1'
#
loop_
_entity.id
_entity.type
_entity.pdbx_description
1 polymer ?
#
loop_
_entity_poly.entity_id
_entity_poly.type
_entity_poly.pdbx_seq_one_letter_code
_entity_poly.pdbx_strand_id
1 'polypeptide(L)'
;MQVLPGTMQGGFSPSLEENEERFTFEEDYKDSTTFLKGTQSLNPHNDYCQHFVDTGQRPQNFIRDVGLADRFEEYPKLRELIRLKDELIAWTSTPPMYLQADLSRFPLRSLGIAFDVVLLEPPLGDPNQGPVSTGARAWSWSEIRKLEVEEITAQRSFVFLWCGSSDDLDEGRQCLRKWGFRRCEDICWIKTNKQNPGPARVHNDRAIFQRTKEHCLMGIKGTVWRSLDGNFIHTNVDIDLIIKEEPEVGNAEKPTEIFHIIEHFCLGRRRLHLFGRDSTVRPGWLTVGPSLTNSNFNADTFASFFTGEPGHLMSCTEEIERLRPKSPPLKMKGGAIAVQGVSTSGSTGTVTTAGIPGVAGALGVGVGATGGGTAAIRGGLPALWGTASGLPVPGSESRVRLPRGVGFGRGAVGCYRGTYRGVYGPR
;
A
#
# COMPACT_ATOMS: atom_id res chain seq x y z
N MET A 1 -34.77 52.62 62.36
CA MET A 1 -35.91 53.56 62.15
C MET A 1 -36.29 53.44 60.68
N GLN A 2 -37.54 53.19 60.26
CA GLN A 2 -38.82 52.84 60.91
C GLN A 2 -39.46 51.71 60.03
N VAL A 3 -40.10 50.65 60.53
CA VAL A 3 -41.42 50.57 61.24
C VAL A 3 -42.55 51.09 60.34
N LEU A 4 -43.58 50.35 59.90
CA LEU A 4 -44.02 48.93 60.05
C LEU A 4 -44.94 48.55 58.83
N PRO A 5 -45.41 47.29 58.63
CA PRO A 5 -46.14 46.87 57.43
C PRO A 5 -47.67 47.05 57.50
N GLY A 6 -48.35 46.91 56.36
CA GLY A 6 -49.81 46.81 56.24
C GLY A 6 -50.26 45.45 55.71
N THR A 7 -51.34 44.91 56.29
CA THR A 7 -51.92 43.58 55.99
C THR A 7 -53.36 43.74 55.49
N MET A 8 -53.92 42.67 54.89
CA MET A 8 -55.29 42.44 54.39
C MET A 8 -55.39 42.49 52.86
N GLN A 9 -56.17 41.66 52.17
CA GLN A 9 -56.69 40.30 52.36
C GLN A 9 -57.54 40.03 51.11
N GLY A 10 -57.30 38.91 50.45
CA GLY A 10 -58.02 38.48 49.24
C GLY A 10 -57.12 37.57 48.42
N GLY A 11 -57.58 36.46 47.87
CA GLY A 11 -58.91 35.85 47.91
C GLY A 11 -58.92 34.74 46.88
N PHE A 12 -59.06 33.48 47.34
CA PHE A 12 -58.90 32.23 46.58
C PHE A 12 -59.27 32.33 45.09
N SER A 13 -58.30 32.22 44.16
CA SER A 13 -57.74 30.96 43.58
C SER A 13 -58.49 30.56 42.27
N PRO A 14 -58.00 29.66 41.39
CA PRO A 14 -56.91 28.68 41.59
C PRO A 14 -55.83 28.55 40.48
N SER A 15 -54.75 27.85 40.86
CA SER A 15 -53.93 26.93 40.07
C SER A 15 -53.55 27.26 38.60
N LEU A 16 -52.27 27.57 38.40
CA LEU A 16 -51.40 26.67 37.64
C LEU A 16 -50.12 26.45 38.48
N GLU A 17 -49.72 25.19 38.65
CA GLU A 17 -48.42 24.84 39.25
C GLU A 17 -47.38 24.83 38.12
N GLU A 18 -46.32 25.63 38.24
CA GLU A 18 -45.24 25.64 37.25
C GLU A 18 -44.38 24.38 37.42
N ASN A 19 -44.52 23.46 36.47
CA ASN A 19 -43.95 22.12 36.53
C ASN A 19 -42.43 22.13 36.24
N GLU A 20 -41.59 22.38 37.25
CA GLU A 20 -40.12 22.19 37.19
C GLU A 20 -39.72 20.70 37.17
N GLU A 21 -40.32 19.90 36.27
CA GLU A 21 -39.79 18.57 35.94
C GLU A 21 -38.48 18.72 35.17
N ARG A 22 -37.37 18.74 35.92
CA ARG A 22 -36.01 18.68 35.37
C ARG A 22 -35.73 17.25 34.88
N PHE A 23 -36.15 16.95 33.65
CA PHE A 23 -35.96 15.65 32.98
C PHE A 23 -34.48 15.25 32.85
N THR A 24 -33.90 14.64 33.89
CA THR A 24 -32.61 13.93 33.85
C THR A 24 -32.85 12.44 33.61
N PHE A 25 -33.13 12.09 32.35
CA PHE A 25 -33.12 10.70 31.91
C PHE A 25 -31.71 10.31 31.49
N GLU A 26 -30.92 9.82 32.43
CA GLU A 26 -29.74 9.00 32.12
C GLU A 26 -30.25 7.61 31.71
N GLU A 27 -30.49 7.41 30.42
CA GLU A 27 -30.74 6.06 29.88
C GLU A 27 -29.45 5.23 29.94
N ASP A 28 -29.40 4.32 30.91
CA ASP A 28 -28.38 3.27 31.06
C ASP A 28 -28.39 2.33 29.82
N TYR A 29 -27.70 2.71 28.75
CA TYR A 29 -27.53 1.88 27.54
C TYR A 29 -26.62 0.68 27.84
N LYS A 30 -27.24 -0.44 28.22
CA LYS A 30 -26.54 -1.68 28.63
C LYS A 30 -26.16 -2.60 27.47
N ASP A 31 -26.79 -2.43 26.31
CA ASP A 31 -26.51 -3.17 25.08
C ASP A 31 -26.92 -2.38 23.83
N SER A 32 -26.61 -2.91 22.64
CA SER A 32 -26.97 -2.32 21.35
C SER A 32 -28.47 -2.42 20.99
N THR A 33 -29.31 -3.14 21.75
CA THR A 33 -30.71 -3.42 21.37
C THR A 33 -31.57 -2.16 21.30
N THR A 34 -31.27 -1.16 22.13
CA THR A 34 -31.96 0.15 22.14
C THR A 34 -31.84 0.89 20.80
N PHE A 35 -30.79 0.62 20.03
CA PHE A 35 -30.55 1.21 18.71
C PHE A 35 -31.11 0.36 17.54
N LEU A 36 -31.56 -0.88 17.79
CA LEU A 36 -32.07 -1.81 16.76
C LEU A 36 -33.54 -1.54 16.34
N LYS A 37 -33.89 -0.27 16.09
CA LYS A 37 -35.20 0.14 15.55
C LYS A 37 -35.37 -0.26 14.08
N GLY A 38 -35.57 -1.55 13.84
CA GLY A 38 -35.94 -2.11 12.53
C GLY A 38 -35.83 -3.62 12.39
N THR A 39 -35.01 -4.30 13.20
CA THR A 39 -34.73 -5.74 13.05
C THR A 39 -34.72 -6.48 14.39
N GLN A 40 -35.87 -6.58 15.05
CA GLN A 40 -36.08 -7.52 16.17
C GLN A 40 -36.20 -8.97 15.68
N SER A 41 -35.14 -9.49 15.05
CA SER A 41 -35.02 -10.92 14.77
C SER A 41 -34.48 -11.64 15.99
N LEU A 42 -35.12 -12.73 16.42
CA LEU A 42 -34.63 -13.64 17.47
C LEU A 42 -33.39 -14.46 17.04
N ASN A 43 -32.68 -14.03 15.99
CA ASN A 43 -31.46 -14.66 15.52
C ASN A 43 -30.28 -14.19 16.38
N PRO A 44 -29.32 -15.05 16.73
CA PRO A 44 -28.07 -14.63 17.35
C PRO A 44 -27.35 -13.60 16.46
N HIS A 45 -27.23 -12.36 16.93
CA HIS A 45 -26.51 -11.31 16.24
C HIS A 45 -25.02 -11.42 16.56
N ASN A 46 -24.21 -11.77 15.54
CA ASN A 46 -22.74 -11.78 15.63
C ASN A 46 -22.18 -10.35 15.59
N ASP A 47 -22.60 -9.50 16.53
CA ASP A 47 -22.12 -8.14 16.69
C ASP A 47 -20.76 -8.16 17.43
N TYR A 48 -19.68 -8.06 16.65
CA TYR A 48 -18.33 -8.02 17.21
C TYR A 48 -17.99 -6.72 17.95
N CYS A 49 -18.77 -5.64 17.76
CA CYS A 49 -18.60 -4.40 18.53
C CYS A 49 -19.17 -4.59 19.94
N GLN A 50 -20.37 -5.16 20.07
CA GLN A 50 -20.93 -5.56 21.37
C GLN A 50 -20.04 -6.62 22.03
N HIS A 51 -19.61 -7.65 21.30
CA HIS A 51 -18.71 -8.69 21.84
C HIS A 51 -17.38 -8.13 22.36
N PHE A 52 -16.86 -7.04 21.77
CA PHE A 52 -15.68 -6.34 22.29
C PHE A 52 -15.97 -5.60 23.60
N VAL A 53 -17.15 -4.98 23.75
CA VAL A 53 -17.60 -4.40 25.03
C VAL A 53 -17.75 -5.48 26.10
N ASP A 54 -18.36 -6.62 25.75
CA ASP A 54 -18.67 -7.71 26.68
C ASP A 54 -17.42 -8.49 27.15
N THR A 55 -16.40 -8.63 26.29
CA THR A 55 -15.28 -9.57 26.51
C THR A 55 -13.88 -8.97 26.36
N GLY A 56 -13.75 -7.74 25.85
CA GLY A 56 -12.47 -7.14 25.49
C GLY A 56 -11.75 -7.78 24.29
N GLN A 57 -12.35 -8.78 23.61
CA GLN A 57 -11.80 -9.35 22.38
C GLN A 57 -12.13 -8.46 21.18
N ARG A 58 -11.11 -7.89 20.55
CA ARG A 58 -11.30 -6.93 19.44
C ARG A 58 -11.95 -7.60 18.22
N PRO A 59 -12.76 -6.88 17.41
CA PRO A 59 -13.43 -7.45 16.24
C PRO A 59 -12.49 -8.16 15.25
N GLN A 60 -11.30 -7.59 15.03
CA GLN A 60 -10.26 -8.18 14.17
C GLN A 60 -9.75 -9.55 14.64
N ASN A 61 -9.96 -9.95 15.89
CA ASN A 61 -9.57 -11.28 16.38
C ASN A 61 -10.30 -12.39 15.61
N PHE A 62 -11.50 -12.12 15.10
CA PHE A 62 -12.34 -13.08 14.40
C PHE A 62 -12.09 -13.15 12.88
N ILE A 63 -11.19 -12.29 12.36
CA ILE A 63 -10.69 -12.40 10.99
C ILE A 63 -9.74 -13.60 10.91
N ARG A 64 -9.95 -14.43 9.89
CA ARG A 64 -9.23 -15.68 9.63
C ARG A 64 -8.21 -15.51 8.52
N ASP A 65 -7.28 -16.45 8.44
CA ASP A 65 -6.39 -16.67 7.29
C ASP A 65 -5.59 -15.41 6.93
N VAL A 66 -5.13 -14.71 7.98
CA VAL A 66 -4.49 -13.38 7.91
C VAL A 66 -2.96 -13.45 7.84
N GLY A 67 -2.33 -14.57 8.18
CA GLY A 67 -0.88 -14.68 8.19
C GLY A 67 -0.31 -14.80 6.77
N LEU A 68 1.01 -14.62 6.64
CA LEU A 68 1.69 -14.57 5.34
C LEU A 68 1.75 -15.94 4.63
N ALA A 69 1.66 -17.05 5.36
CA ALA A 69 1.80 -18.40 4.81
C ALA A 69 0.45 -19.08 4.53
N ASP A 70 -0.52 -18.86 5.42
CA ASP A 70 -1.86 -19.44 5.46
C ASP A 70 -2.82 -18.81 4.44
N ARG A 71 -2.76 -17.48 4.25
CA ARG A 71 -3.73 -16.71 3.41
C ARG A 71 -3.95 -17.20 1.97
N PHE A 72 -3.01 -17.98 1.41
CA PHE A 72 -3.09 -18.55 0.06
C PHE A 72 -2.94 -20.08 0.01
N GLU A 73 -3.07 -20.79 1.13
CA GLU A 73 -2.92 -22.25 1.17
C GLU A 73 -3.93 -22.96 0.26
N GLU A 74 -5.21 -22.57 0.32
CA GLU A 74 -6.27 -23.08 -0.56
C GLU A 74 -6.20 -22.55 -2.01
N TYR A 75 -5.29 -21.60 -2.30
CA TYR A 75 -5.25 -20.87 -3.57
C TYR A 75 -3.90 -21.00 -4.30
N PRO A 76 -3.55 -22.19 -4.86
CA PRO A 76 -2.23 -22.45 -5.44
C PRO A 76 -1.73 -21.41 -6.47
N LYS A 77 -2.60 -20.82 -7.28
CA LYS A 77 -2.22 -19.78 -8.26
C LYS A 77 -1.88 -18.43 -7.64
N LEU A 78 -2.50 -18.08 -6.51
CA LEU A 78 -2.15 -16.86 -5.76
C LEU A 78 -0.85 -17.09 -5.01
N ARG A 79 -0.72 -18.25 -4.34
CA ARG A 79 0.53 -18.66 -3.66
C ARG A 79 1.73 -18.68 -4.62
N GLU A 80 1.55 -19.19 -5.84
CA GLU A 80 2.61 -19.23 -6.85
C GLU A 80 2.97 -17.84 -7.41
N LEU A 81 2.00 -16.94 -7.59
CA LEU A 81 2.26 -15.54 -7.97
C LEU A 81 3.13 -14.83 -6.93
N ILE A 82 2.84 -15.03 -5.64
CA ILE A 82 3.65 -14.46 -4.55
C ILE A 82 5.03 -15.10 -4.53
N ARG A 83 5.11 -16.45 -4.50
CA ARG A 83 6.37 -17.20 -4.48
C ARG A 83 7.34 -16.79 -5.59
N LEU A 84 6.85 -16.62 -6.82
CA LEU A 84 7.66 -16.18 -7.96
C LEU A 84 8.09 -14.71 -7.85
N LYS A 85 7.27 -13.85 -7.24
CA LYS A 85 7.64 -12.46 -6.97
C LYS A 85 8.70 -12.37 -5.88
N ASP A 86 8.55 -13.10 -4.78
CA ASP A 86 9.57 -13.22 -3.71
C ASP A 86 10.90 -13.73 -4.29
N GLU A 87 10.88 -14.75 -5.12
CA GLU A 87 12.06 -15.30 -5.81
C GLU A 87 12.75 -14.25 -6.70
N LEU A 88 11.98 -13.50 -7.49
CA LEU A 88 12.51 -12.40 -8.32
C LEU A 88 13.06 -11.24 -7.47
N ILE A 89 12.40 -10.89 -6.37
CA ILE A 89 12.84 -9.84 -5.43
C ILE A 89 14.15 -10.27 -4.77
N ALA A 90 14.25 -11.51 -4.29
CA ALA A 90 15.45 -12.05 -3.67
C ALA A 90 16.63 -12.09 -4.67
N TRP A 91 16.41 -12.57 -5.90
CA TRP A 91 17.45 -12.65 -6.93
C TRP A 91 17.95 -11.28 -7.41
N THR A 92 17.07 -10.27 -7.49
CA THR A 92 17.44 -8.91 -7.92
C THR A 92 17.84 -7.97 -6.77
N SER A 93 17.78 -8.40 -5.52
CA SER A 93 18.09 -7.54 -4.36
C SER A 93 19.56 -7.18 -4.27
N THR A 94 19.86 -5.92 -3.93
CA THR A 94 21.20 -5.51 -3.52
C THR A 94 21.56 -6.16 -2.17
N PRO A 95 22.85 -6.29 -1.83
CA PRO A 95 23.24 -6.49 -0.44
C PRO A 95 22.58 -5.44 0.47
N PRO A 96 22.24 -5.77 1.72
CA PRO A 96 21.71 -4.81 2.68
C PRO A 96 22.73 -3.70 2.94
N MET A 97 22.34 -2.44 2.69
CA MET A 97 23.15 -1.28 3.03
C MET A 97 22.49 -0.45 4.12
N TYR A 98 23.32 0.16 4.96
CA TYR A 98 22.87 0.95 6.10
C TYR A 98 23.85 2.06 6.49
N LEU A 99 23.29 3.15 7.02
CA LEU A 99 24.01 4.36 7.42
C LEU A 99 23.41 4.92 8.72
N GLN A 100 24.21 4.93 9.78
CA GLN A 100 23.91 5.65 11.00
C GLN A 100 23.95 7.16 10.72
N ALA A 101 22.85 7.87 10.99
CA ALA A 101 22.76 9.31 10.75
C ALA A 101 21.70 10.00 11.62
N ASP A 102 22.04 11.17 12.16
CA ASP A 102 21.06 12.12 12.71
C ASP A 102 20.31 12.81 11.56
N LEU A 103 19.15 12.26 11.21
CA LEU A 103 18.27 12.78 10.16
C LEU A 103 17.79 14.23 10.41
N SER A 104 17.96 14.80 11.61
CA SER A 104 17.63 16.21 11.87
C SER A 104 18.68 17.20 11.36
N ARG A 105 19.87 16.69 10.96
CA ARG A 105 21.01 17.47 10.45
C ARG A 105 21.60 16.90 9.16
N PHE A 106 21.33 15.63 8.86
CA PHE A 106 21.90 14.92 7.72
C PHE A 106 21.33 15.43 6.38
N PRO A 107 22.18 15.90 5.43
CA PRO A 107 21.70 16.38 4.14
C PRO A 107 21.35 15.18 3.24
N LEU A 108 20.05 14.89 3.09
CA LEU A 108 19.56 13.72 2.35
C LEU A 108 20.14 13.59 0.93
N ARG A 109 20.42 14.71 0.25
CA ARG A 109 21.07 14.74 -1.08
C ARG A 109 22.42 14.00 -1.14
N SER A 110 23.13 13.87 0.00
CA SER A 110 24.42 13.17 0.08
C SER A 110 24.32 11.64 -0.12
N LEU A 111 23.10 11.08 -0.17
CA LEU A 111 22.87 9.70 -0.60
C LEU A 111 23.18 9.47 -2.10
N GLY A 112 23.41 10.53 -2.89
CA GLY A 112 23.99 10.45 -4.23
C GLY A 112 23.08 9.90 -5.35
N ILE A 113 21.90 9.39 -5.01
CA ILE A 113 20.96 8.79 -5.97
C ILE A 113 19.51 9.13 -5.63
N ALA A 114 18.64 9.19 -6.66
CA ALA A 114 17.21 9.30 -6.49
C ALA A 114 16.56 7.90 -6.34
N PHE A 115 15.68 7.75 -5.36
CA PHE A 115 15.02 6.49 -5.00
C PHE A 115 13.67 6.31 -5.71
N ASP A 116 13.35 5.06 -6.04
CA ASP A 116 12.05 4.65 -6.61
C ASP A 116 10.98 4.53 -5.52
N VAL A 117 11.38 4.12 -4.31
CA VAL A 117 10.51 4.06 -3.12
C VAL A 117 11.24 4.56 -1.88
N VAL A 118 10.54 5.35 -1.06
CA VAL A 118 10.99 5.70 0.30
C VAL A 118 9.94 5.28 1.33
N LEU A 119 10.33 4.43 2.27
CA LEU A 119 9.60 4.14 3.50
C LEU A 119 10.09 5.07 4.61
N LEU A 120 9.18 5.69 5.35
CA LEU A 120 9.48 6.55 6.50
C LEU A 120 8.77 6.02 7.74
N GLU A 121 9.55 5.70 8.78
CA GLU A 121 9.07 5.26 10.09
C GLU A 121 9.51 6.22 11.22
N PRO A 122 9.16 7.52 11.16
CA PRO A 122 9.62 8.49 12.15
C PRO A 122 9.16 8.08 13.56
N PRO A 123 10.00 8.26 14.61
CA PRO A 123 9.62 7.95 15.97
C PRO A 123 8.63 9.00 16.50
N LEU A 124 7.35 8.82 16.18
CA LEU A 124 6.25 9.59 16.74
C LEU A 124 6.17 9.32 18.24
N GLY A 125 6.06 10.37 19.05
CA GLY A 125 5.88 10.25 20.50
C GLY A 125 4.46 9.80 20.84
N ASP A 126 4.19 8.50 20.75
CA ASP A 126 2.89 7.91 21.05
C ASP A 126 2.60 7.93 22.56
N PRO A 127 1.55 8.63 23.06
CA PRO A 127 1.20 8.65 24.48
C PRO A 127 0.88 7.27 25.07
N ASN A 128 0.51 6.30 24.22
CA ASN A 128 0.13 4.94 24.63
C ASN A 128 1.36 4.03 24.80
N GLN A 129 2.52 4.42 24.27
CA GLN A 129 3.78 3.74 24.45
C GLN A 129 4.63 4.54 25.44
N GLY A 130 4.84 3.98 26.64
CA GLY A 130 5.77 4.53 27.62
C GLY A 130 7.18 4.74 27.03
N PRO A 131 8.04 5.55 27.70
CA PRO A 131 9.27 6.10 27.13
C PRO A 131 10.04 5.09 26.29
N VAL A 132 10.13 5.37 24.99
CA VAL A 132 10.41 4.37 23.95
C VAL A 132 11.73 3.64 24.23
N SER A 133 11.65 2.31 24.31
CA SER A 133 12.76 1.40 24.67
C SER A 133 14.01 1.57 23.81
N THR A 134 13.87 2.08 22.58
CA THR A 134 14.95 2.32 21.62
C THR A 134 15.84 3.53 21.96
N GLY A 135 15.48 4.32 22.97
CA GLY A 135 16.19 5.55 23.35
C GLY A 135 16.16 6.66 22.30
N ALA A 136 15.41 6.48 21.21
CA ALA A 136 15.32 7.44 20.12
C ALA A 136 14.49 8.67 20.54
N ARG A 137 15.03 9.87 20.31
CA ARG A 137 14.29 11.13 20.50
C ARG A 137 13.03 11.12 19.63
N ALA A 138 11.88 11.44 20.22
CA ALA A 138 10.63 11.63 19.49
C ALA A 138 10.71 12.80 18.49
N TRP A 139 10.05 12.66 17.34
CA TRP A 139 10.00 13.66 16.27
C TRP A 139 8.62 14.30 16.16
N SER A 140 8.59 15.63 16.04
CA SER A 140 7.38 16.37 15.72
C SER A 140 7.11 16.40 14.20
N TRP A 141 5.85 16.56 13.81
CA TRP A 141 5.46 16.77 12.41
C TRP A 141 6.13 18.00 11.77
N SER A 142 6.47 19.01 12.57
CA SER A 142 7.22 20.18 12.11
C SER A 142 8.66 19.86 11.69
N GLU A 143 9.25 18.79 12.22
CA GLU A 143 10.59 18.30 11.86
C GLU A 143 10.51 17.29 10.73
N ILE A 144 9.55 16.36 10.78
CA ILE A 144 9.29 15.39 9.71
C ILE A 144 9.06 16.14 8.39
N ARG A 145 8.23 17.19 8.39
CA ARG A 145 7.95 18.03 7.20
C ARG A 145 9.16 18.78 6.65
N LYS A 146 10.19 19.04 7.46
CA LYS A 146 11.42 19.73 7.01
C LYS A 146 12.33 18.82 6.19
N LEU A 147 12.23 17.50 6.33
CA LEU A 147 13.00 16.55 5.53
C LEU A 147 12.82 16.82 4.02
N GLU A 148 13.93 16.89 3.29
CA GLU A 148 13.98 17.12 1.83
C GLU A 148 13.74 15.83 1.02
N VAL A 149 12.67 15.08 1.36
CA VAL A 149 12.32 13.82 0.68
C VAL A 149 12.04 14.05 -0.81
N GLU A 150 11.61 15.26 -1.18
CA GLU A 150 11.39 15.64 -2.57
C GLU A 150 12.65 15.64 -3.44
N GLU A 151 13.82 15.83 -2.83
CA GLU A 151 15.12 15.99 -3.51
C GLU A 151 15.88 14.67 -3.71
N ILE A 152 15.43 13.61 -3.04
CA ILE A 152 15.98 12.25 -3.15
C ILE A 152 15.01 11.28 -3.82
N THR A 153 13.87 11.74 -4.36
CA THR A 153 12.85 10.86 -4.95
C THR A 153 12.76 11.01 -6.46
N ALA A 154 12.75 9.89 -7.18
CA ALA A 154 12.72 9.89 -8.64
C ALA A 154 11.44 10.52 -9.20
N GLN A 155 11.48 11.02 -10.44
CA GLN A 155 10.35 11.70 -11.08
C GLN A 155 9.05 10.86 -11.10
N ARG A 156 9.19 9.53 -11.17
CA ARG A 156 8.14 8.56 -10.87
C ARG A 156 8.63 7.76 -9.66
N SER A 157 7.93 7.88 -8.54
CA SER A 157 8.33 7.24 -7.27
C SER A 157 7.16 7.17 -6.30
N PHE A 158 7.33 6.38 -5.24
CA PHE A 158 6.35 6.20 -4.18
C PHE A 158 6.93 6.52 -2.80
N VAL A 159 6.08 7.01 -1.91
CA VAL A 159 6.39 7.21 -0.49
C VAL A 159 5.41 6.39 0.34
N PHE A 160 5.90 5.78 1.41
CA PHE A 160 5.11 5.09 2.43
C PHE A 160 5.46 5.72 3.77
N LEU A 161 4.49 6.35 4.45
CA LEU A 161 4.71 7.15 5.65
C LEU A 161 3.85 6.63 6.80
N TRP A 162 4.48 6.07 7.84
CA TRP A 162 3.78 5.73 9.08
C TRP A 162 3.31 7.00 9.79
N CYS A 163 2.00 7.06 10.08
CA CYS A 163 1.29 8.24 10.61
C CYS A 163 0.60 7.97 11.95
N GLY A 164 0.99 6.92 12.68
CA GLY A 164 0.41 6.61 13.98
C GLY A 164 -1.08 6.25 13.92
N SER A 165 -1.81 6.59 14.98
CA SER A 165 -3.06 5.88 15.32
C SER A 165 -4.38 6.56 14.92
N SER A 166 -4.44 7.90 14.71
CA SER A 166 -5.43 8.61 13.87
C SER A 166 -5.24 10.14 13.81
N ASP A 167 -4.91 10.81 14.93
CA ASP A 167 -4.91 12.30 15.02
C ASP A 167 -4.02 12.96 13.95
N ASP A 168 -2.88 12.33 13.69
CA ASP A 168 -1.78 12.86 12.89
C ASP A 168 -1.95 12.68 11.38
N LEU A 169 -3.04 12.05 10.93
CA LEU A 169 -3.26 11.72 9.52
C LEU A 169 -3.22 12.95 8.60
N ASP A 170 -3.71 14.10 9.06
CA ASP A 170 -3.69 15.34 8.28
C ASP A 170 -2.33 16.06 8.31
N GLU A 171 -1.49 15.82 9.33
CA GLU A 171 -0.09 16.23 9.33
C GLU A 171 0.73 15.39 8.33
N GLY A 172 0.48 14.07 8.28
CA GLY A 172 1.04 13.18 7.26
C GLY A 172 0.64 13.59 5.83
N ARG A 173 -0.65 13.93 5.61
CA ARG A 173 -1.15 14.46 4.33
C ARG A 173 -0.58 15.84 3.97
N GLN A 174 -0.12 16.63 4.94
CA GLN A 174 0.64 17.85 4.67
C GLN A 174 2.10 17.54 4.27
N CYS A 175 2.75 16.58 4.92
CA CYS A 175 4.09 16.12 4.53
C CYS A 175 4.12 15.58 3.10
N LEU A 176 3.17 14.70 2.72
CA LEU A 176 3.03 14.23 1.33
C LEU A 176 2.91 15.39 0.32
N ARG A 177 2.08 16.39 0.63
CA ARG A 177 1.92 17.60 -0.21
C ARG A 177 3.21 18.40 -0.32
N LYS A 178 3.92 18.65 0.78
CA LYS A 178 5.23 19.33 0.78
C LYS A 178 6.24 18.61 -0.12
N TRP A 179 6.30 17.28 -0.02
CA TRP A 179 7.23 16.45 -0.78
C TRP A 179 6.86 16.23 -2.26
N GLY A 180 5.75 16.81 -2.74
CA GLY A 180 5.27 16.67 -4.11
C GLY A 180 4.57 15.34 -4.43
N PHE A 181 4.05 14.65 -3.41
CA PHE A 181 3.30 13.39 -3.54
C PHE A 181 1.79 13.62 -3.40
N ARG A 182 1.00 12.90 -4.21
CA ARG A 182 -0.45 12.78 -4.04
C ARG A 182 -0.74 11.51 -3.23
N ARG A 183 -1.54 11.57 -2.16
CA ARG A 183 -1.97 10.35 -1.43
C ARG A 183 -2.81 9.48 -2.38
N CYS A 184 -2.38 8.26 -2.62
CA CYS A 184 -3.13 7.27 -3.40
C CYS A 184 -3.88 6.30 -2.49
N GLU A 185 -3.17 5.54 -1.64
CA GLU A 185 -3.77 4.52 -0.76
C GLU A 185 -3.48 4.83 0.73
N ASP A 186 -4.09 4.10 1.67
CA ASP A 186 -3.97 4.30 3.14
C ASP A 186 -3.91 2.91 3.82
N ILE A 187 -2.71 2.37 4.03
CA ILE A 187 -2.53 0.98 4.48
C ILE A 187 -2.72 0.93 6.00
N CYS A 188 -3.74 0.20 6.46
CA CYS A 188 -4.05 0.07 7.88
C CYS A 188 -3.40 -1.18 8.48
N TRP A 189 -2.47 -1.00 9.43
CA TRP A 189 -2.05 -2.07 10.34
C TRP A 189 -3.06 -2.17 11.48
N ILE A 190 -3.86 -3.23 11.47
CA ILE A 190 -4.86 -3.52 12.50
C ILE A 190 -4.26 -4.50 13.52
N LYS A 191 -4.36 -4.16 14.82
CA LYS A 191 -3.75 -4.87 15.94
C LYS A 191 -4.76 -5.78 16.64
N THR A 192 -4.62 -7.10 16.51
CA THR A 192 -5.41 -8.08 17.28
C THR A 192 -4.94 -8.14 18.74
N ASN A 193 -5.78 -8.67 19.64
CA ASN A 193 -5.43 -8.94 21.03
C ASN A 193 -5.86 -10.36 21.45
N LYS A 194 -5.56 -11.35 20.61
CA LYS A 194 -5.86 -12.78 20.83
C LYS A 194 -5.14 -13.35 22.06
N GLN A 195 -3.95 -12.84 22.38
CA GLN A 195 -3.12 -13.28 23.50
C GLN A 195 -3.47 -12.55 24.80
N ASN A 196 -3.91 -11.28 24.70
CA ASN A 196 -4.25 -10.42 25.84
C ASN A 196 -5.60 -9.71 25.62
N PRO A 197 -6.74 -10.42 25.73
CA PRO A 197 -8.07 -9.80 25.68
C PRO A 197 -8.24 -8.72 26.76
N GLY A 198 -8.97 -7.65 26.43
CA GLY A 198 -9.24 -6.54 27.33
C GLY A 198 -9.24 -5.16 26.65
N PRO A 199 -9.68 -4.12 27.37
CA PRO A 199 -9.52 -2.72 26.94
C PRO A 199 -8.03 -2.35 26.84
N ALA A 200 -7.74 -1.28 26.10
CA ALA A 200 -6.39 -0.73 26.02
C ALA A 200 -5.92 -0.21 27.40
N ARG A 201 -4.63 -0.39 27.70
CA ARG A 201 -4.03 0.03 28.97
C ARG A 201 -3.88 1.55 29.12
N VAL A 202 -4.09 2.30 28.04
CA VAL A 202 -3.99 3.77 27.99
C VAL A 202 -5.15 4.29 27.15
N HIS A 203 -5.77 5.37 27.60
CA HIS A 203 -6.72 6.16 26.83
C HIS A 203 -6.05 7.49 26.44
N ASN A 204 -6.40 8.00 25.26
CA ASN A 204 -6.06 9.37 24.85
C ASN A 204 -7.31 10.22 25.10
N ASP A 205 -7.21 11.28 25.91
CA ASP A 205 -8.34 12.14 26.33
C ASP A 205 -9.14 12.77 25.17
N ARG A 206 -8.57 12.78 23.95
CA ARG A 206 -9.22 13.28 22.72
C ARG A 206 -9.87 12.18 21.88
N ALA A 207 -9.72 10.90 22.25
CA ALA A 207 -10.15 9.77 21.44
C ALA A 207 -11.51 9.22 21.91
N ILE A 208 -12.56 9.41 21.10
CA ILE A 208 -13.91 8.87 21.33
C ILE A 208 -13.91 7.33 21.35
N PHE A 209 -13.03 6.70 20.57
CA PHE A 209 -12.91 5.24 20.48
C PHE A 209 -11.50 4.77 20.79
N GLN A 210 -11.39 3.57 21.37
CA GLN A 210 -10.11 2.88 21.55
C GLN A 210 -9.43 2.65 20.19
N ARG A 211 -8.16 3.08 20.08
CA ARG A 211 -7.40 2.95 18.85
C ARG A 211 -6.68 1.61 18.80
N THR A 212 -7.06 0.76 17.85
CA THR A 212 -6.49 -0.58 17.66
C THR A 212 -5.84 -0.76 16.30
N LYS A 213 -5.38 0.34 15.68
CA LYS A 213 -4.71 0.35 14.38
C LYS A 213 -3.72 1.51 14.24
N GLU A 214 -2.76 1.34 13.34
CA GLU A 214 -1.88 2.39 12.83
C GLU A 214 -2.04 2.53 11.30
N HIS A 215 -1.70 3.70 10.76
CA HIS A 215 -1.81 4.01 9.34
C HIS A 215 -0.43 4.19 8.68
N CYS A 216 -0.26 3.64 7.48
CA CYS A 216 0.84 3.93 6.58
C CYS A 216 0.30 4.57 5.29
N LEU A 217 0.43 5.90 5.19
CA LEU A 217 -0.08 6.65 4.03
C LEU A 217 0.81 6.43 2.81
N MET A 218 0.21 6.01 1.70
CA MET A 218 0.91 5.82 0.43
C MET A 218 0.76 7.05 -0.46
N GLY A 219 1.90 7.60 -0.92
CA GLY A 219 1.99 8.71 -1.85
C GLY A 219 2.55 8.30 -3.20
N ILE A 220 2.03 8.88 -4.30
CA ILE A 220 2.56 8.78 -5.66
C ILE A 220 3.11 10.13 -6.16
N LYS A 221 4.32 10.12 -6.72
CA LYS A 221 4.94 11.25 -7.44
C LYS A 221 4.99 10.95 -8.94
N GLY A 222 4.89 12.01 -9.75
CA GLY A 222 4.84 11.93 -11.21
C GLY A 222 3.54 11.34 -11.75
N THR A 223 3.65 10.67 -12.90
CA THR A 223 2.54 10.06 -13.64
C THR A 223 2.86 8.58 -13.87
N VAL A 224 1.96 7.69 -13.45
CA VAL A 224 2.08 6.24 -13.62
C VAL A 224 0.70 5.65 -13.93
N TRP A 225 0.59 4.84 -14.98
CA TRP A 225 -0.65 4.25 -15.47
C TRP A 225 -0.64 2.73 -15.35
N ARG A 226 -1.58 2.16 -14.59
CA ARG A 226 -1.69 0.70 -14.32
C ARG A 226 -1.76 -0.19 -15.58
N SER A 227 -2.13 0.39 -16.73
CA SER A 227 -2.26 -0.30 -18.02
C SER A 227 -1.05 -0.16 -18.94
N LEU A 228 -0.08 0.71 -18.63
CA LEU A 228 1.10 0.98 -19.47
C LEU A 228 2.40 0.69 -18.72
N ASP A 229 2.50 1.17 -17.47
CA ASP A 229 3.70 1.09 -16.63
C ASP A 229 3.81 -0.25 -15.88
N GLY A 230 3.44 -1.36 -16.54
CA GLY A 230 3.55 -2.71 -15.97
C GLY A 230 4.98 -3.13 -15.66
N ASN A 231 5.97 -2.50 -16.31
CA ASN A 231 7.39 -2.62 -16.02
C ASN A 231 7.86 -1.79 -14.81
N PHE A 232 6.98 -1.04 -14.17
CA PHE A 232 7.28 -0.25 -12.96
C PHE A 232 6.38 -0.63 -11.78
N ILE A 233 5.10 -0.99 -12.01
CA ILE A 233 4.16 -1.36 -10.94
C ILE A 233 3.32 -2.61 -11.26
N HIS A 234 3.17 -3.48 -10.26
CA HIS A 234 2.19 -4.57 -10.23
C HIS A 234 1.09 -4.23 -9.20
N THR A 235 0.01 -3.59 -9.67
CA THR A 235 -1.08 -3.21 -8.76
C THR A 235 -1.97 -4.39 -8.41
N ASN A 236 -2.62 -4.30 -7.24
CA ASN A 236 -3.65 -5.24 -6.78
C ASN A 236 -3.15 -6.68 -6.53
N VAL A 237 -1.83 -6.88 -6.36
CA VAL A 237 -1.25 -8.13 -5.85
C VAL A 237 -1.62 -8.31 -4.38
N ASP A 238 -1.46 -7.25 -3.59
CA ASP A 238 -1.75 -7.19 -2.16
C ASP A 238 -2.93 -6.23 -1.86
N ILE A 239 -3.39 -6.26 -0.61
CA ILE A 239 -4.45 -5.39 -0.07
C ILE A 239 -3.89 -4.29 0.83
N ASP A 240 -4.74 -3.34 1.19
CA ASP A 240 -4.45 -2.19 2.05
C ASP A 240 -4.57 -2.47 3.57
N LEU A 241 -4.58 -3.75 3.96
CA LEU A 241 -4.69 -4.19 5.36
C LEU A 241 -3.52 -5.11 5.75
N ILE A 242 -2.91 -4.82 6.89
CA ILE A 242 -1.99 -5.74 7.60
C ILE A 242 -2.65 -6.10 8.93
N ILE A 243 -2.86 -7.39 9.22
CA ILE A 243 -3.50 -7.83 10.47
C ILE A 243 -2.51 -8.69 11.25
N LYS A 244 -2.08 -8.20 12.42
CA LYS A 244 -1.11 -8.87 13.30
C LYS A 244 -1.49 -8.62 14.75
N GLU A 245 -1.04 -9.49 15.65
CA GLU A 245 -1.16 -9.27 17.10
C GLU A 245 -0.44 -7.96 17.51
N GLU A 246 -1.01 -7.28 18.50
CA GLU A 246 -0.37 -6.13 19.14
C GLU A 246 1.01 -6.51 19.71
N PRO A 247 2.08 -5.75 19.44
CA PRO A 247 3.38 -6.02 20.03
C PRO A 247 3.40 -5.91 21.55
N GLU A 248 4.38 -6.54 22.18
CA GLU A 248 4.66 -6.37 23.59
C GLU A 248 4.94 -4.90 23.95
N VAL A 249 4.58 -4.49 25.17
CA VAL A 249 4.67 -3.09 25.61
C VAL A 249 6.12 -2.62 25.56
N GLY A 250 6.37 -1.57 24.76
CA GLY A 250 7.71 -1.02 24.52
C GLY A 250 8.35 -1.52 23.22
N ASN A 251 7.76 -2.48 22.50
CA ASN A 251 8.14 -2.78 21.12
C ASN A 251 7.37 -1.86 20.15
N ALA A 252 8.10 -0.93 19.53
CA ALA A 252 7.56 0.06 18.60
C ALA A 252 7.54 -0.39 17.12
N GLU A 253 8.07 -1.59 16.82
CA GLU A 253 8.31 -2.07 15.45
C GLU A 253 7.04 -2.25 14.63
N LYS A 254 7.13 -1.92 13.35
CA LYS A 254 6.04 -2.09 12.38
C LYS A 254 6.09 -3.48 11.75
N PRO A 255 4.95 -4.04 11.32
CA PRO A 255 4.91 -5.39 10.77
C PRO A 255 5.72 -5.48 9.48
N THR A 256 6.63 -6.45 9.41
CA THR A 256 7.54 -6.71 8.28
C THR A 256 6.85 -6.90 6.93
N GLU A 257 5.56 -7.25 6.94
CA GLU A 257 4.68 -7.32 5.77
C GLU A 257 4.64 -6.01 4.95
N ILE A 258 4.89 -4.84 5.56
CA ILE A 258 4.97 -3.57 4.82
C ILE A 258 6.06 -3.59 3.74
N PHE A 259 7.18 -4.27 3.99
CA PHE A 259 8.24 -4.44 2.98
C PHE A 259 7.75 -5.30 1.81
N HIS A 260 6.98 -6.35 2.09
CA HIS A 260 6.48 -7.27 1.08
C HIS A 260 5.47 -6.56 0.16
N ILE A 261 4.50 -5.84 0.73
CA ILE A 261 3.55 -5.01 -0.04
C ILE A 261 4.29 -4.01 -0.95
N ILE A 262 5.34 -3.36 -0.44
CA ILE A 262 6.14 -2.39 -1.21
C ILE A 262 6.90 -3.06 -2.38
N GLU A 263 7.61 -4.16 -2.12
CA GLU A 263 8.41 -4.89 -3.10
C GLU A 263 7.55 -5.64 -4.11
N HIS A 264 6.37 -6.10 -3.69
CA HIS A 264 5.37 -6.65 -4.57
C HIS A 264 4.83 -5.59 -5.53
N PHE A 265 4.48 -4.42 -5.01
CA PHE A 265 3.88 -3.33 -5.77
C PHE A 265 4.85 -2.66 -6.75
N CYS A 266 6.06 -2.27 -6.30
CA CYS A 266 7.00 -1.47 -7.09
C CYS A 266 8.20 -2.29 -7.59
N LEU A 267 8.39 -2.30 -8.91
CA LEU A 267 9.53 -2.96 -9.55
C LEU A 267 10.83 -2.13 -9.50
N GLY A 268 10.79 -0.90 -8.95
CA GLY A 268 11.99 -0.11 -8.69
C GLY A 268 12.88 -0.73 -7.61
N ARG A 269 14.17 -0.90 -7.93
CA ARG A 269 15.18 -1.53 -7.05
C ARG A 269 15.82 -0.54 -6.06
N ARG A 270 15.69 0.78 -6.27
CA ARG A 270 16.28 1.80 -5.38
C ARG A 270 15.30 2.12 -4.25
N ARG A 271 15.40 1.37 -3.15
CA ARG A 271 14.50 1.49 -1.98
C ARG A 271 15.25 2.04 -0.77
N LEU A 272 14.64 3.01 -0.09
CA LEU A 272 15.21 3.68 1.09
C LEU A 272 14.26 3.56 2.29
N HIS A 273 14.76 3.10 3.43
CA HIS A 273 14.05 3.09 4.70
C HIS A 273 14.66 4.16 5.63
N LEU A 274 13.95 5.28 5.81
CA LEU A 274 14.29 6.33 6.77
C LEU A 274 13.74 6.01 8.15
N PHE A 275 14.55 6.27 9.19
CA PHE A 275 14.33 5.93 10.60
C PHE A 275 14.42 4.43 10.95
N GLY A 276 14.96 3.63 10.03
CA GLY A 276 15.23 2.22 10.29
C GLY A 276 16.28 1.97 11.38
N ARG A 277 16.25 0.75 11.90
CA ARG A 277 17.07 0.19 12.99
C ARG A 277 17.73 -1.10 12.52
N ASP A 278 18.70 -1.62 13.28
CA ASP A 278 19.41 -2.88 12.99
C ASP A 278 18.45 -4.05 12.66
N SER A 279 17.36 -4.20 13.42
CA SER A 279 16.32 -5.22 13.23
C SER A 279 15.51 -5.09 11.94
N THR A 280 15.60 -3.95 11.25
CA THR A 280 14.89 -3.64 10.01
C THR A 280 15.79 -3.59 8.77
N VAL A 281 17.08 -3.89 8.92
CA VAL A 281 18.04 -3.96 7.82
C VAL A 281 17.69 -5.14 6.90
N ARG A 282 17.36 -4.85 5.64
CA ARG A 282 16.84 -5.83 4.66
C ARG A 282 17.63 -5.79 3.35
N PRO A 283 17.87 -6.95 2.69
CA PRO A 283 18.38 -6.97 1.31
C PRO A 283 17.48 -6.17 0.35
N GLY A 284 18.06 -5.55 -0.67
CA GLY A 284 17.30 -4.71 -1.61
C GLY A 284 16.85 -3.35 -1.06
N TRP A 285 17.37 -2.95 0.11
CA TRP A 285 17.12 -1.66 0.75
C TRP A 285 18.41 -0.98 1.24
N LEU A 286 18.40 0.36 1.19
CA LEU A 286 19.25 1.21 2.01
C LEU A 286 18.49 1.62 3.28
N THR A 287 19.08 1.42 4.46
CA THR A 287 18.46 1.74 5.76
C THR A 287 19.21 2.90 6.41
N VAL A 288 18.55 4.02 6.71
CA VAL A 288 19.20 5.22 7.28
C VAL A 288 18.45 5.67 8.53
N GLY A 289 19.15 5.78 9.65
CA GLY A 289 18.52 6.14 10.93
C GLY A 289 19.52 6.41 12.06
N PRO A 290 19.08 7.09 13.13
CA PRO A 290 19.97 7.46 14.24
C PRO A 290 20.32 6.29 15.16
N SER A 291 19.47 5.24 15.19
CA SER A 291 19.58 4.10 16.10
C SER A 291 20.23 2.85 15.48
N LEU A 292 20.89 3.00 14.32
CA LEU A 292 21.74 1.93 13.75
C LEU A 292 23.06 1.85 14.52
N THR A 293 23.56 0.65 14.80
CA THR A 293 24.83 0.49 15.56
C THR A 293 26.10 0.63 14.71
N ASN A 294 25.97 0.54 13.38
CA ASN A 294 27.12 0.54 12.45
C ASN A 294 26.72 1.17 11.09
N SER A 295 27.67 1.29 10.16
CA SER A 295 27.44 1.79 8.79
C SER A 295 28.28 1.02 7.77
N ASN A 296 27.70 0.67 6.63
CA ASN A 296 28.41 0.07 5.48
C ASN A 296 28.12 0.79 4.14
N PHE A 297 27.27 1.83 4.14
CA PHE A 297 26.88 2.55 2.94
C PHE A 297 28.05 3.30 2.29
N ASN A 298 28.18 3.13 0.98
CA ASN A 298 29.00 3.97 0.11
C ASN A 298 28.17 4.30 -1.14
N ALA A 299 28.07 5.59 -1.49
CA ALA A 299 27.16 6.06 -2.53
C ALA A 299 27.50 5.54 -3.93
N ASP A 300 28.79 5.49 -4.30
CA ASP A 300 29.24 5.02 -5.61
C ASP A 300 29.02 3.50 -5.77
N THR A 301 29.36 2.72 -4.74
CA THR A 301 29.09 1.28 -4.68
C THR A 301 27.59 1.02 -4.76
N PHE A 302 26.76 1.75 -4.01
CA PHE A 302 25.31 1.60 -4.04
C PHE A 302 24.74 1.94 -5.43
N ALA A 303 25.16 3.06 -6.03
CA ALA A 303 24.76 3.46 -7.37
C ALA A 303 25.14 2.42 -8.44
N SER A 304 26.32 1.78 -8.30
CA SER A 304 26.81 0.78 -9.26
C SER A 304 25.85 -0.40 -9.46
N PHE A 305 25.14 -0.84 -8.40
CA PHE A 305 24.17 -1.95 -8.47
C PHE A 305 22.97 -1.69 -9.39
N PHE A 306 22.74 -0.44 -9.81
CA PHE A 306 21.64 -0.02 -10.68
C PHE A 306 22.11 0.39 -12.08
N THR A 307 23.40 0.20 -12.38
CA THR A 307 23.98 0.36 -13.73
C THR A 307 24.07 -0.99 -14.45
N GLY A 308 24.02 -0.99 -15.78
CA GLY A 308 23.96 -2.22 -16.58
C GLY A 308 22.62 -2.95 -16.45
N GLU A 309 22.63 -4.28 -16.60
CA GLU A 309 21.47 -5.18 -16.43
C GLU A 309 21.43 -5.75 -15.00
N PRO A 310 20.25 -5.88 -14.35
CA PRO A 310 18.91 -5.49 -14.81
C PRO A 310 18.60 -3.98 -14.66
N GLY A 311 19.59 -3.18 -14.25
CA GLY A 311 19.45 -1.74 -14.07
C GLY A 311 18.64 -1.38 -12.82
N HIS A 312 17.96 -0.23 -12.82
CA HIS A 312 17.19 0.22 -11.65
C HIS A 312 15.81 -0.44 -11.48
N LEU A 313 15.38 -1.30 -12.43
CA LEU A 313 14.08 -1.98 -12.40
C LEU A 313 14.26 -3.50 -12.32
N MET A 314 13.28 -4.22 -11.75
CA MET A 314 13.23 -5.67 -11.79
C MET A 314 12.61 -6.14 -13.11
N SER A 315 13.31 -6.98 -13.86
CA SER A 315 12.80 -7.61 -15.08
C SER A 315 11.70 -8.63 -14.75
N CYS A 316 10.45 -8.38 -15.15
CA CYS A 316 9.34 -9.30 -14.88
C CYS A 316 9.40 -10.55 -15.78
N THR A 317 9.14 -11.73 -15.21
CA THR A 317 9.07 -13.00 -15.96
C THR A 317 7.71 -13.17 -16.65
N GLU A 318 7.66 -13.95 -17.74
CA GLU A 318 6.41 -14.26 -18.44
C GLU A 318 5.36 -14.96 -17.56
N GLU A 319 5.78 -15.69 -16.53
CA GLU A 319 4.85 -16.35 -15.60
C GLU A 319 4.24 -15.37 -14.60
N ILE A 320 5.02 -14.44 -14.05
CA ILE A 320 4.47 -13.36 -13.22
C ILE A 320 3.55 -12.48 -14.07
N GLU A 321 3.92 -12.17 -15.32
CA GLU A 321 3.05 -11.48 -16.28
C GLU A 321 1.76 -12.27 -16.60
N ARG A 322 1.80 -13.61 -16.60
CA ARG A 322 0.63 -14.49 -16.83
C ARG A 322 -0.29 -14.58 -15.61
N LEU A 323 0.26 -14.56 -14.40
CA LEU A 323 -0.48 -14.78 -13.16
C LEU A 323 -0.99 -13.46 -12.52
N ARG A 324 -0.29 -12.34 -12.69
CA ARG A 324 -0.62 -11.09 -11.98
C ARG A 324 -1.95 -10.47 -12.46
N PRO A 325 -2.65 -9.73 -11.58
CA PRO A 325 -3.81 -8.94 -11.95
C PRO A 325 -3.49 -7.93 -13.07
N LYS A 326 -4.40 -7.84 -14.05
CA LYS A 326 -4.33 -6.95 -15.21
C LYS A 326 -5.71 -6.38 -15.53
N SER A 327 -5.75 -5.19 -16.12
CA SER A 327 -6.99 -4.62 -16.64
C SER A 327 -7.51 -5.48 -17.80
N PRO A 328 -8.83 -5.77 -17.89
CA PRO A 328 -9.40 -6.47 -19.02
C PRO A 328 -9.12 -5.73 -20.35
N PRO A 329 -8.91 -6.45 -21.47
CA PRO A 329 -8.75 -5.82 -22.78
C PRO A 329 -9.94 -4.90 -23.12
N LEU A 330 -9.65 -3.73 -23.69
CA LEU A 330 -10.68 -2.85 -24.22
C LEU A 330 -11.42 -3.59 -25.34
N LYS A 331 -12.70 -3.90 -25.11
CA LYS A 331 -13.57 -4.44 -26.17
C LYS A 331 -13.73 -3.36 -27.25
N MET A 332 -12.97 -3.49 -28.35
CA MET A 332 -13.33 -2.84 -29.60
C MET A 332 -14.77 -3.22 -29.94
N LYS A 333 -15.68 -2.23 -29.98
CA LYS A 333 -17.01 -2.44 -30.55
C LYS A 333 -16.81 -2.78 -32.02
N GLY A 334 -17.24 -3.97 -32.43
CA GLY A 334 -17.09 -4.46 -33.80
C GLY A 334 -17.94 -3.69 -34.81
N GLY A 335 -17.48 -2.50 -35.19
CA GLY A 335 -17.84 -1.89 -36.47
C GLY A 335 -17.06 -2.59 -37.56
N ALA A 336 -17.62 -3.65 -38.13
CA ALA A 336 -17.01 -4.35 -39.26
C ALA A 336 -17.09 -3.46 -40.51
N ILE A 337 -16.02 -2.71 -40.81
CA ILE A 337 -15.81 -2.17 -42.14
C ILE A 337 -15.51 -3.37 -43.04
N ALA A 338 -16.48 -3.74 -43.88
CA ALA A 338 -16.32 -4.80 -44.85
C ALA A 338 -15.27 -4.38 -45.90
N VAL A 339 -14.06 -4.92 -45.78
CA VAL A 339 -13.06 -4.83 -46.86
C VAL A 339 -13.53 -5.75 -47.99
N GLN A 340 -14.32 -5.17 -48.90
CA GLN A 340 -14.86 -5.87 -50.05
C GLN A 340 -13.73 -6.14 -51.03
N GLY A 341 -13.22 -7.37 -51.04
CA GLY A 341 -12.12 -7.77 -51.90
C GLY A 341 -12.53 -7.73 -53.38
N VAL A 342 -11.84 -6.90 -54.16
CA VAL A 342 -11.88 -6.92 -55.63
C VAL A 342 -10.48 -7.21 -56.13
N SER A 343 -10.30 -8.37 -56.76
CA SER A 343 -9.08 -8.74 -57.48
C SER A 343 -9.30 -8.58 -58.97
N THR A 344 -8.46 -7.76 -59.64
CA THR A 344 -8.25 -7.85 -61.09
C THR A 344 -6.94 -7.13 -61.46
N SER A 345 -6.26 -7.62 -62.48
CA SER A 345 -4.99 -7.12 -62.99
C SER A 345 -5.19 -6.27 -64.26
N GLY A 346 -4.42 -5.18 -64.42
CA GLY A 346 -4.51 -4.36 -65.65
C GLY A 346 -3.62 -3.11 -65.69
N SER A 347 -2.49 -3.24 -66.37
CA SER A 347 -1.72 -2.22 -67.13
C SER A 347 -2.09 -0.71 -67.08
N THR A 348 -1.03 0.11 -66.92
CA THR A 348 -0.76 1.42 -67.58
C THR A 348 -1.78 2.57 -67.49
N GLY A 349 -1.35 3.73 -66.93
CA GLY A 349 -2.06 5.01 -67.07
C GLY A 349 -1.34 6.19 -66.40
N THR A 350 -1.09 7.26 -67.15
CA THR A 350 -0.34 8.48 -66.75
C THR A 350 -1.18 9.56 -66.06
N VAL A 351 -0.57 10.22 -65.06
CA VAL A 351 -0.61 11.70 -64.79
C VAL A 351 -1.97 12.37 -64.48
N THR A 352 -2.06 13.00 -63.30
CA THR A 352 -2.40 14.45 -63.14
C THR A 352 -2.15 14.93 -61.71
N THR A 353 -2.02 16.24 -61.50
CA THR A 353 -1.64 16.88 -60.22
C THR A 353 -2.60 17.99 -59.78
N ALA A 354 -3.11 17.89 -58.55
CA ALA A 354 -3.67 18.99 -57.74
C ALA A 354 -3.85 18.50 -56.29
N GLY A 355 -3.67 19.28 -55.22
CA GLY A 355 -3.12 20.63 -55.11
C GLY A 355 -3.15 21.07 -53.63
N ILE A 356 -2.09 21.71 -53.11
CA ILE A 356 -1.96 22.09 -51.69
C ILE A 356 -1.82 23.63 -51.57
N PRO A 357 -2.62 24.31 -50.74
CA PRO A 357 -2.35 25.69 -50.32
C PRO A 357 -1.17 25.77 -49.32
N GLY A 358 -0.25 26.72 -49.52
CA GLY A 358 0.93 26.93 -48.66
C GLY A 358 0.66 27.57 -47.28
N VAL A 359 1.62 28.21 -46.61
CA VAL A 359 2.75 29.01 -47.14
C VAL A 359 3.92 29.13 -46.16
N ALA A 360 5.18 29.03 -46.67
CA ALA A 360 6.49 29.47 -46.10
C ALA A 360 6.91 28.95 -44.69
N GLY A 361 8.20 28.92 -44.29
CA GLY A 361 9.51 29.23 -44.88
C GLY A 361 10.55 29.38 -43.73
N ALA A 362 11.86 29.12 -43.84
CA ALA A 362 12.73 28.85 -44.99
C ALA A 362 13.96 27.96 -44.62
N LEU A 363 14.54 27.33 -45.65
CA LEU A 363 15.97 27.24 -46.04
C LEU A 363 17.10 27.47 -44.97
N GLY A 364 18.18 26.67 -44.92
CA GLY A 364 18.50 25.41 -45.63
C GLY A 364 20.00 25.05 -45.73
N VAL A 365 20.30 23.82 -46.21
CA VAL A 365 21.62 23.25 -46.67
C VAL A 365 22.66 22.99 -45.55
N GLY A 366 23.43 21.88 -45.47
CA GLY A 366 23.64 20.63 -46.25
C GLY A 366 24.88 19.86 -45.69
N VAL A 367 25.53 18.82 -46.24
CA VAL A 367 25.40 17.90 -47.42
C VAL A 367 26.22 16.59 -47.12
N GLY A 368 25.87 15.42 -47.67
CA GLY A 368 26.70 14.16 -47.70
C GLY A 368 26.27 13.06 -46.69
N ALA A 369 26.16 11.74 -46.97
CA ALA A 369 26.64 10.81 -48.03
C ALA A 369 28.17 10.55 -48.00
N THR A 370 28.77 9.33 -48.12
CA THR A 370 28.38 7.89 -48.34
C THR A 370 29.36 6.95 -47.57
N GLY A 371 29.29 5.60 -47.48
CA GLY A 371 28.33 4.55 -47.93
C GLY A 371 29.03 3.22 -48.37
N GLY A 372 28.66 2.05 -47.79
CA GLY A 372 29.23 0.70 -48.06
C GLY A 372 30.42 0.28 -47.15
N GLY A 373 30.81 -0.99 -46.97
CA GLY A 373 30.18 -2.29 -47.35
C GLY A 373 31.14 -3.51 -47.22
N THR A 374 30.59 -4.74 -47.04
CA THR A 374 31.29 -6.07 -47.02
C THR A 374 32.22 -6.35 -45.82
N ALA A 375 32.63 -7.58 -45.45
CA ALA A 375 32.45 -8.93 -46.02
C ALA A 375 32.33 -10.04 -44.91
N ALA A 376 32.09 -11.30 -45.29
CA ALA A 376 31.90 -12.46 -44.41
C ALA A 376 33.19 -13.29 -44.15
N ILE A 377 33.16 -14.29 -43.23
CA ILE A 377 33.61 -15.69 -43.46
C ILE A 377 33.38 -16.65 -42.24
N ARG A 378 33.15 -17.93 -42.57
CA ARG A 378 33.16 -19.22 -41.78
C ARG A 378 33.82 -19.18 -40.38
N GLY A 379 33.33 -19.85 -39.33
CA GLY A 379 32.83 -21.24 -39.21
C GLY A 379 33.61 -21.99 -38.10
N GLY A 380 33.14 -23.16 -37.62
CA GLY A 380 33.92 -24.02 -36.70
C GLY A 380 33.13 -24.66 -35.54
N LEU A 381 32.84 -25.95 -35.64
CA LEU A 381 32.55 -26.87 -34.52
C LEU A 381 33.85 -27.65 -34.21
N PRO A 382 34.09 -28.08 -32.95
CA PRO A 382 33.62 -29.42 -32.57
C PRO A 382 33.11 -29.55 -31.12
N ALA A 383 32.46 -30.68 -30.82
CA ALA A 383 32.08 -31.11 -29.47
C ALA A 383 33.15 -32.05 -28.87
N LEU A 384 33.08 -32.29 -27.55
CA LEU A 384 33.85 -33.30 -26.84
C LEU A 384 32.99 -34.04 -25.79
N TRP A 385 33.43 -35.24 -25.39
CA TRP A 385 32.63 -36.28 -24.72
C TRP A 385 32.90 -36.38 -23.21
N GLY A 386 31.93 -36.90 -22.45
CA GLY A 386 32.10 -37.40 -21.08
C GLY A 386 30.76 -37.77 -20.41
N THR A 387 30.24 -38.99 -20.58
CA THR A 387 30.36 -40.11 -19.62
C THR A 387 29.95 -39.73 -18.18
N ALA A 388 28.70 -39.89 -17.73
CA ALA A 388 27.87 -41.10 -17.57
C ALA A 388 28.07 -41.88 -16.24
N SER A 389 27.05 -41.84 -15.38
CA SER A 389 26.69 -42.80 -14.33
C SER A 389 25.33 -42.38 -13.73
N GLY A 390 24.64 -43.26 -12.98
CA GLY A 390 23.33 -42.90 -12.39
C GLY A 390 22.66 -44.02 -11.59
N LEU A 391 21.43 -43.72 -11.11
CA LEU A 391 20.56 -44.53 -10.23
C LEU A 391 21.07 -44.72 -8.78
N PRO A 392 20.20 -45.06 -7.80
CA PRO A 392 18.76 -45.38 -7.90
C PRO A 392 17.81 -44.46 -7.11
N VAL A 393 16.50 -44.69 -7.29
CA VAL A 393 15.39 -44.07 -6.55
C VAL A 393 14.70 -45.14 -5.69
N PRO A 394 14.32 -44.86 -4.43
CA PRO A 394 13.34 -45.65 -3.67
C PRO A 394 11.91 -45.09 -3.83
N GLY A 395 10.92 -45.99 -3.93
CA GLY A 395 9.54 -45.68 -3.58
C GLY A 395 9.30 -45.85 -2.06
N SER A 396 8.07 -45.90 -1.54
CA SER A 396 6.73 -45.78 -2.17
C SER A 396 5.68 -45.76 -1.05
N GLU A 397 4.62 -44.93 -1.14
CA GLU A 397 3.53 -44.96 -0.14
C GLU A 397 2.10 -45.00 -0.71
N SER A 398 1.38 -46.05 -0.29
CA SER A 398 0.06 -45.97 0.37
C SER A 398 -1.03 -45.08 -0.24
N ARG A 399 -1.73 -45.60 -1.27
CA ARG A 399 -2.89 -44.96 -1.91
C ARG A 399 -4.21 -45.27 -1.18
N VAL A 400 -4.64 -44.44 -0.23
CA VAL A 400 -5.96 -44.55 0.44
C VAL A 400 -7.05 -43.85 -0.39
N ARG A 401 -8.25 -44.48 -0.48
CA ARG A 401 -9.47 -43.92 -1.10
C ARG A 401 -10.53 -43.64 -0.04
N LEU A 402 -11.14 -42.46 -0.09
CA LEU A 402 -12.43 -42.15 0.56
C LEU A 402 -13.35 -41.40 -0.44
N PRO A 403 -14.68 -41.36 -0.21
CA PRO A 403 -15.68 -41.24 -1.29
C PRO A 403 -16.05 -39.80 -1.72
N ARG A 404 -16.87 -39.70 -2.78
CA ARG A 404 -17.41 -38.46 -3.34
C ARG A 404 -18.82 -38.14 -2.83
N GLY A 405 -19.17 -36.85 -2.78
CA GLY A 405 -20.46 -36.29 -2.38
C GLY A 405 -20.28 -35.37 -1.17
N VAL A 406 -20.91 -34.20 -1.05
CA VAL A 406 -22.08 -33.63 -1.76
C VAL A 406 -21.71 -32.27 -2.38
N GLY A 407 -22.39 -31.83 -3.45
CA GLY A 407 -22.20 -30.52 -4.08
C GLY A 407 -23.39 -29.58 -3.90
N PHE A 408 -23.15 -28.28 -3.76
CA PHE A 408 -24.18 -27.24 -3.64
C PHE A 408 -23.78 -25.92 -4.33
N GLY A 409 -24.80 -25.19 -4.82
CA GLY A 409 -24.86 -23.73 -4.88
C GLY A 409 -23.80 -22.96 -5.70
N ARG A 410 -24.11 -22.65 -6.97
CA ARG A 410 -23.48 -21.49 -7.65
C ARG A 410 -24.12 -20.19 -7.15
N GLY A 411 -23.57 -19.60 -6.08
CA GLY A 411 -23.90 -18.23 -5.66
C GLY A 411 -23.30 -17.20 -6.62
N ALA A 412 -24.10 -16.27 -7.13
CA ALA A 412 -23.63 -15.19 -8.00
C ALA A 412 -23.10 -14.01 -7.17
N VAL A 413 -21.78 -13.77 -7.20
CA VAL A 413 -21.17 -12.62 -6.50
C VAL A 413 -21.47 -11.34 -7.29
N GLY A 414 -22.35 -10.51 -6.75
CA GLY A 414 -22.73 -9.21 -7.33
C GLY A 414 -21.58 -8.21 -7.27
N CYS A 415 -21.17 -7.67 -8.43
CA CYS A 415 -20.07 -6.71 -8.52
C CYS A 415 -20.54 -5.29 -8.13
N TYR A 416 -20.36 -4.91 -6.86
CA TYR A 416 -20.69 -3.57 -6.36
C TYR A 416 -19.75 -2.49 -6.93
N ARG A 417 -20.23 -1.74 -7.93
CA ARG A 417 -19.57 -0.52 -8.43
C ARG A 417 -19.91 0.68 -7.54
N GLY A 418 -19.12 0.89 -6.49
CA GLY A 418 -19.14 2.13 -5.70
C GLY A 418 -18.74 3.34 -6.55
N THR A 419 -19.71 4.08 -7.07
CA THR A 419 -19.48 5.31 -7.85
C THR A 419 -19.64 6.54 -6.97
N TYR A 420 -18.56 6.95 -6.31
CA TYR A 420 -18.52 8.20 -5.55
C TYR A 420 -18.64 9.42 -6.50
N ARG A 421 -19.87 9.92 -6.67
CA ARG A 421 -20.11 11.29 -7.14
C ARG A 421 -19.96 12.25 -5.96
N GLY A 422 -18.85 12.98 -5.92
CA GLY A 422 -18.70 14.10 -4.99
C GLY A 422 -19.71 15.20 -5.30
N VAL A 423 -20.59 15.50 -4.34
CA VAL A 423 -21.52 16.63 -4.42
C VAL A 423 -20.85 17.84 -3.78
N TYR A 424 -20.34 18.75 -4.61
CA TYR A 424 -19.90 20.07 -4.15
C TYR A 424 -21.13 20.97 -3.98
N GLY A 425 -21.56 21.19 -2.73
CA GLY A 425 -22.41 22.32 -2.35
C GLY A 425 -21.58 23.61 -2.25
N PRO A 426 -22.09 24.77 -2.70
CA PRO A 426 -21.34 26.03 -2.65
C PRO A 426 -21.55 26.83 -1.36
N ARG A 427 -20.46 27.47 -0.91
CA ARG A 427 -20.30 28.35 0.27
C ARG A 427 -20.10 27.63 1.60
#